data_AF-A0A229TKM0-F1
#
_entry.id   AF-A0A229TKM0-F1
#
_cell.length_a   1.000
_cell.length_b   1.000
_cell.length_c   1.000
_cell.angle_alpha   90.00
_cell.angle_beta   90.00
_cell.angle_gamma   90.00
#
_symmetry.space_group_name_H-M   'P 1'
#
loop_
_entity.id
_entity.type
_entity.pdbx_description
1 polymer ?
#
loop_
_entity_poly.entity_id
_entity_poly.type
_entity_poly.pdbx_seq_one_letter_code
_entity_poly.pdbx_strand_id
1 'polypeptide(L)'
;MSFTAAQSILAAHRPGRPGPGEVLVADELLWADRPSIRCPGAPLLEGELRRRGIATARGPLYVDTDHAAAVALRAVLPAARGPAGLGVAATGQASSTTAAAVSAAMAAVLAVAGRPRSVLLAAPRSFCAGVERAIEIVERLLAQRGGPIYVRKEIVHNRHVVDGLRARGAVFVDELDAVPRGATVVFSAHGVSPAVRAEADRRRLKVVDATCPLVTKVHAEARRFAGQGDTVLLIGHAGHEEVEGTLGEAPGRTILVQSVEEARRVRVPDPGRVTYLTQTTLSVDETAEVVTELRNRFPALRGPASDDICYATTNRQDALRSVARDTDVVLVVGSRNSSNSLRLAELAERTGTPAHLIDDARDIRPEWLSGADRIGLTAGASAPPRLVDSVVAALGGLGPLTVGERETTRETIHFTLPAAVRRKS
;
A
#
# COMPACT_ATOMS: atom_id res chain seq x y z
N MET A 1 13.72 -33.53 15.21
CA MET A 1 13.12 -32.43 15.99
C MET A 1 13.49 -32.67 17.43
N SER A 2 14.22 -31.78 18.09
CA SER A 2 14.54 -31.92 19.51
C SER A 2 13.80 -30.85 20.30
N PHE A 3 12.96 -31.29 21.23
CA PHE A 3 12.29 -30.47 22.23
C PHE A 3 12.99 -30.71 23.57
N THR A 4 13.31 -29.64 24.31
CA THR A 4 13.81 -29.75 25.69
C THR A 4 13.06 -28.78 26.59
N ALA A 5 12.72 -29.24 27.81
CA ALA A 5 11.87 -28.57 28.79
C ALA A 5 12.64 -28.09 30.04
N ALA A 6 12.28 -26.86 30.45
CA ALA A 6 12.31 -26.17 31.76
C ALA A 6 13.39 -26.45 32.84
N GLN A 7 14.14 -25.40 33.22
CA GLN A 7 14.64 -25.09 34.58
C GLN A 7 14.62 -23.55 34.85
N SER A 8 14.72 -23.11 36.11
CA SER A 8 14.35 -21.77 36.64
C SER A 8 15.47 -21.05 37.44
N ILE A 9 15.54 -19.69 37.39
CA ILE A 9 16.14 -18.66 38.32
C ILE A 9 16.56 -17.28 37.66
N LEU A 10 15.87 -16.20 38.03
CA LEU A 10 16.16 -14.73 38.09
C LEU A 10 17.45 -14.05 37.53
N ALA A 11 17.30 -12.92 36.80
CA ALA A 11 17.93 -11.57 37.03
C ALA A 11 17.98 -10.59 35.80
N ALA A 12 17.38 -9.39 35.91
CA ALA A 12 17.65 -8.04 35.32
C ALA A 12 17.92 -7.75 33.79
N HIS A 13 17.53 -6.55 33.35
CA HIS A 13 17.46 -6.00 31.97
C HIS A 13 18.67 -6.28 31.04
N ARG A 14 18.41 -6.97 29.92
CA ARG A 14 19.25 -7.05 28.72
C ARG A 14 18.43 -6.62 27.50
N PRO A 15 19.04 -6.05 26.44
CA PRO A 15 18.36 -5.90 25.14
C PRO A 15 17.87 -7.28 24.68
N GLY A 16 16.62 -7.38 24.19
CA GLY A 16 16.04 -8.67 23.80
C GLY A 16 15.29 -9.41 24.93
N ARG A 17 14.98 -8.74 26.05
CA ARG A 17 13.99 -9.21 27.02
C ARG A 17 12.69 -8.41 26.90
N PRO A 18 11.52 -9.07 26.72
CA PRO A 18 10.24 -8.37 26.77
C PRO A 18 10.04 -7.73 28.15
N GLY A 19 9.39 -6.56 28.17
CA GLY A 19 8.90 -5.94 29.39
C GLY A 19 7.77 -6.74 30.06
N PRO A 20 7.38 -6.38 31.30
CA PRO A 20 6.23 -6.97 31.98
C PRO A 20 4.98 -7.02 31.09
N GLY A 21 4.43 -8.22 30.85
CA GLY A 21 3.24 -8.42 30.01
C GLY A 21 3.46 -8.30 28.48
N GLU A 22 4.68 -8.03 28.03
CA GLU A 22 5.03 -7.90 26.63
C GLU A 22 5.38 -9.26 25.99
N VAL A 23 5.07 -9.40 24.70
CA VAL A 23 5.49 -10.52 23.87
C VAL A 23 6.52 -10.05 22.86
N LEU A 24 7.73 -10.59 22.94
CA LEU A 24 8.83 -10.31 22.01
C LEU A 24 8.85 -11.35 20.89
N VAL A 25 8.75 -10.88 19.65
CA VAL A 25 8.95 -11.69 18.44
C VAL A 25 10.38 -11.49 17.95
N ALA A 26 11.10 -12.59 17.72
CA ALA A 26 12.51 -12.56 17.38
C ALA A 26 12.72 -12.05 15.95
N ASP A 27 13.55 -11.03 15.76
CA ASP A 27 14.14 -10.66 14.46
C ASP A 27 15.40 -11.47 14.14
N GLU A 28 16.03 -11.93 15.20
CA GLU A 28 17.25 -12.71 15.16
C GLU A 28 17.30 -13.58 16.41
N LEU A 29 17.71 -14.83 16.25
CA LEU A 29 18.04 -15.74 17.34
C LEU A 29 19.54 -15.63 17.63
N LEU A 30 19.88 -15.34 18.88
CA LEU A 30 21.26 -15.15 19.34
C LEU A 30 21.69 -16.28 20.28
N TRP A 31 22.94 -16.72 20.16
CA TRP A 31 23.57 -17.70 21.04
C TRP A 31 24.92 -17.17 21.53
N ALA A 32 25.40 -17.71 22.65
CA ALA A 32 26.71 -17.36 23.19
C ALA A 32 27.86 -17.97 22.36
N ASP A 33 27.64 -19.16 21.80
CA ASP A 33 28.68 -20.05 21.27
C ASP A 33 28.53 -20.38 19.78
N ARG A 34 27.52 -19.84 19.09
CA ARG A 34 27.28 -20.09 17.67
C ARG A 34 26.74 -18.86 16.92
N PRO A 35 26.87 -18.83 15.58
CA PRO A 35 26.38 -17.72 14.77
C PRO A 35 24.89 -17.46 14.99
N SER A 36 24.51 -16.19 14.88
CA SER A 36 23.11 -15.78 14.93
C SER A 36 22.33 -16.30 13.73
N ILE A 37 21.03 -16.48 13.90
CA ILE A 37 20.11 -16.90 12.85
C ILE A 37 19.03 -15.85 12.71
N ARG A 38 18.94 -15.23 11.53
CA ARG A 38 17.89 -14.23 11.25
C ARG A 38 16.51 -14.87 11.20
N CYS A 39 15.50 -14.10 11.59
CA CYS A 39 14.10 -14.50 11.59
C CYS A 39 13.27 -13.72 10.58
N PRO A 40 13.47 -13.93 9.27
CA PRO A 40 12.75 -13.15 8.27
C PRO A 40 11.24 -13.40 8.31
N GLY A 41 10.78 -14.56 8.79
CA GLY A 41 9.36 -14.87 8.99
C GLY A 41 8.72 -14.22 10.24
N ALA A 42 9.47 -13.45 11.02
CA ALA A 42 8.97 -12.73 12.20
C ALA A 42 7.71 -11.87 11.95
N PRO A 43 7.56 -11.15 10.82
CA PRO A 43 6.35 -10.37 10.55
C PRO A 43 5.07 -11.22 10.55
N LEU A 44 5.11 -12.46 10.02
CA LEU A 44 3.94 -13.33 9.97
C LEU A 44 3.51 -13.77 11.37
N LEU A 45 4.48 -14.13 12.21
CA LEU A 45 4.24 -14.50 13.60
C LEU A 45 3.73 -13.31 14.41
N GLU A 46 4.31 -12.13 14.21
CA GLU A 46 3.84 -10.89 14.81
C GLU A 46 2.39 -10.59 14.40
N GLY A 47 2.07 -10.70 13.11
CA GLY A 47 0.73 -10.50 12.58
C GLY A 47 -0.29 -11.44 13.21
N GLU A 48 0.06 -12.71 13.36
CA GLU A 48 -0.81 -13.72 13.96
C GLU A 48 -1.07 -13.46 15.45
N LEU A 49 -0.05 -13.04 16.19
CA LEU A 49 -0.20 -12.62 17.59
C LEU A 49 -1.11 -11.40 17.72
N ARG A 50 -0.93 -10.38 16.88
CA ARG A 50 -1.74 -9.15 16.90
C ARG A 50 -3.21 -9.42 16.59
N ARG A 51 -3.51 -10.32 15.65
CA ARG A 51 -4.89 -10.76 15.36
C ARG A 51 -5.56 -11.44 16.56
N ARG A 52 -4.78 -12.02 17.47
CA ARG A 52 -5.24 -12.62 18.73
C ARG A 52 -5.30 -11.62 19.89
N GLY A 53 -5.14 -10.32 19.62
CA GLY A 53 -5.18 -9.27 20.64
C GLY A 53 -3.91 -9.17 21.48
N ILE A 54 -2.80 -9.76 21.05
CA ILE A 54 -1.54 -9.72 21.78
C ILE A 54 -0.70 -8.54 21.28
N ALA A 55 -0.33 -7.64 22.20
CA ALA A 55 0.63 -6.59 21.93
C ALA A 55 2.04 -7.20 21.80
N THR A 56 2.77 -6.76 20.77
CA THR A 56 4.07 -7.34 20.41
C THR A 56 5.14 -6.26 20.25
N ALA A 57 6.37 -6.63 20.58
CA ALA A 57 7.58 -5.95 20.12
C ALA A 57 8.43 -6.91 19.28
N ARG A 58 9.32 -6.33 18.48
CA ARG A 58 10.31 -7.07 17.67
C ARG A 58 11.72 -6.72 18.11
N GLY A 59 12.60 -7.72 18.13
CA GLY A 59 14.00 -7.54 18.50
C GLY A 59 14.78 -8.85 18.55
N PRO A 60 16.08 -8.80 18.89
CA PRO A 60 16.87 -10.02 19.03
C PRO A 60 16.37 -10.86 20.23
N LEU A 61 16.36 -12.18 20.08
CA LEU A 61 16.00 -13.13 21.14
C LEU A 61 17.22 -13.99 21.46
N TYR A 62 17.73 -13.85 22.68
CA TYR A 62 18.79 -14.72 23.18
C TYR A 62 18.21 -16.08 23.54
N VAL A 63 18.80 -17.11 22.97
CA VAL A 63 18.30 -18.48 23.05
C VAL A 63 18.90 -19.25 24.22
N ASP A 64 20.05 -18.77 24.70
CA ASP A 64 20.81 -19.35 25.82
C ASP A 64 20.57 -18.61 27.14
N THR A 65 19.73 -17.56 27.12
CA THR A 65 19.34 -16.89 28.35
C THR A 65 18.21 -17.64 29.00
N ASP A 66 18.62 -18.56 29.84
CA ASP A 66 17.82 -19.05 30.93
C ASP A 66 17.25 -17.84 31.72
N HIS A 67 15.92 -17.88 31.91
CA HIS A 67 15.14 -17.23 32.96
C HIS A 67 14.32 -15.94 32.67
N ALA A 68 13.05 -16.05 33.13
CA ALA A 68 11.96 -15.06 33.24
C ALA A 68 10.95 -14.95 32.08
N ALA A 69 10.90 -15.90 31.15
CA ALA A 69 9.79 -16.01 30.19
C ALA A 69 8.75 -17.06 30.65
N ALA A 70 7.46 -16.74 30.63
CA ALA A 70 6.38 -17.71 30.87
C ALA A 70 6.29 -18.74 29.73
N VAL A 71 6.59 -18.29 28.50
CA VAL A 71 6.66 -19.12 27.29
C VAL A 71 7.77 -18.58 26.41
N ALA A 72 8.63 -19.48 25.90
CA ALA A 72 9.61 -19.18 24.88
C ALA A 72 9.60 -20.31 23.83
N LEU A 73 9.20 -19.99 22.60
CA LEU A 73 9.12 -20.93 21.49
C LEU A 73 10.07 -20.50 20.38
N ARG A 74 10.73 -21.48 19.77
CA ARG A 74 11.63 -21.25 18.64
C ARG A 74 11.61 -22.40 17.66
N ALA A 75 11.88 -22.09 16.40
CA ALA A 75 12.13 -23.05 15.34
C ALA A 75 13.26 -22.55 14.44
N VAL A 76 14.01 -23.49 13.87
CA VAL A 76 14.99 -23.23 12.83
C VAL A 76 14.59 -24.07 11.63
N LEU A 77 14.29 -23.40 10.52
CA LEU A 77 13.76 -23.98 9.30
C LEU A 77 14.85 -23.99 8.22
N PRO A 78 14.91 -25.02 7.36
CA PRO A 78 15.75 -24.97 6.17
C PRO A 78 15.17 -23.92 5.20
N ALA A 79 16.01 -23.03 4.68
CA ALA A 79 15.61 -22.04 3.68
C ALA A 79 16.69 -21.90 2.59
N ALA A 80 16.31 -21.26 1.48
CA ALA A 80 17.16 -21.18 0.27
C ALA A 80 18.50 -20.45 0.51
N ARG A 81 18.58 -19.55 1.50
CA ARG A 81 19.78 -18.76 1.82
C ARG A 81 20.41 -19.14 3.16
N GLY A 82 20.28 -20.42 3.55
CA GLY A 82 20.71 -20.91 4.87
C GLY A 82 19.53 -21.04 5.85
N PRO A 83 19.79 -21.44 7.11
CA PRO A 83 18.74 -21.63 8.10
C PRO A 83 18.01 -20.31 8.40
N ALA A 84 16.68 -20.37 8.49
CA ALA A 84 15.82 -19.26 8.91
C ALA A 84 15.21 -19.55 10.28
N GLY A 85 15.25 -18.58 11.18
CA GLY A 85 14.67 -18.70 12.51
C GLY A 85 13.22 -18.26 12.56
N LEU A 86 12.49 -18.78 13.53
CA LEU A 86 11.24 -18.21 14.06
C LEU A 86 11.37 -18.25 15.58
N GLY A 87 10.99 -17.18 16.27
CA GLY A 87 11.11 -17.10 17.72
C GLY A 87 10.10 -16.16 18.33
N VAL A 88 9.60 -16.53 19.50
CA VAL A 88 8.72 -15.70 20.32
C VAL A 88 8.96 -16.00 21.80
N ALA A 89 8.97 -14.97 22.62
CA ALA A 89 9.06 -15.09 24.07
C ALA A 89 8.08 -14.12 24.75
N ALA A 90 7.47 -14.55 25.85
CA ALA A 90 6.61 -13.75 26.71
C ALA A 90 7.11 -13.80 28.15
N THR A 91 7.08 -12.71 28.91
CA THR A 91 7.59 -12.67 30.29
C THR A 91 6.83 -13.59 31.26
N GLY A 92 7.46 -13.94 32.40
CA GLY A 92 6.92 -14.81 33.45
C GLY A 92 5.63 -14.33 34.11
N GLN A 93 5.26 -13.06 33.90
CA GLN A 93 4.00 -12.46 34.35
C GLN A 93 2.88 -12.56 33.31
N ALA A 94 3.13 -13.18 32.15
CA ALA A 94 2.13 -13.39 31.13
C ALA A 94 1.01 -14.32 31.63
N SER A 95 -0.23 -14.00 31.31
CA SER A 95 -1.39 -14.83 31.66
C SER A 95 -1.35 -16.19 30.95
N SER A 96 -2.08 -17.18 31.48
CA SER A 96 -2.31 -18.45 30.79
C SER A 96 -2.93 -18.26 29.39
N THR A 97 -3.77 -17.23 29.23
CA THR A 97 -4.35 -16.83 27.94
C THR A 97 -3.27 -16.34 26.97
N THR A 98 -2.32 -15.52 27.42
CA THR A 98 -1.19 -15.05 26.60
C THR A 98 -0.31 -16.22 26.18
N ALA A 99 0.02 -17.12 27.10
CA ALA A 99 0.80 -18.34 26.82
C ALA A 99 0.14 -19.24 25.77
N ALA A 100 -1.18 -19.43 25.86
CA ALA A 100 -1.96 -20.19 24.90
C ALA A 100 -2.00 -19.50 23.52
N ALA A 101 -2.18 -18.17 23.49
CA ALA A 101 -2.18 -17.40 22.24
C ALA A 101 -0.82 -17.46 21.53
N VAL A 102 0.29 -17.38 22.28
CA VAL A 102 1.66 -17.52 21.74
C VAL A 102 1.88 -18.90 21.13
N SER A 103 1.49 -19.95 21.84
CA SER A 103 1.59 -21.33 21.34
C SER A 103 0.77 -21.55 20.08
N ALA A 104 -0.48 -21.05 20.06
CA ALA A 104 -1.37 -21.18 18.92
C ALA A 104 -0.87 -20.40 17.70
N ALA A 105 -0.33 -19.19 17.89
CA ALA A 105 0.24 -18.38 16.80
C ALA A 105 1.48 -19.07 16.19
N MET A 106 2.38 -19.57 17.04
CA MET A 106 3.56 -20.32 16.59
C MET A 106 3.14 -21.59 15.82
N ALA A 107 2.16 -22.33 16.33
CA ALA A 107 1.64 -23.52 15.66
C ALA A 107 1.03 -23.20 14.28
N ALA A 108 0.25 -22.12 14.15
CA ALA A 108 -0.34 -21.70 12.88
C ALA A 108 0.72 -21.36 11.83
N VAL A 109 1.77 -20.63 12.22
CA VAL A 109 2.89 -20.29 11.31
C VAL A 109 3.69 -21.54 10.92
N LEU A 110 3.97 -22.42 11.89
CA LEU A 110 4.70 -23.67 11.63
C LEU A 110 3.92 -24.65 10.77
N ALA A 111 2.58 -24.66 10.83
CA ALA A 111 1.73 -25.52 10.02
C ALA A 111 1.90 -25.28 8.51
N VAL A 112 2.33 -24.07 8.12
CA VAL A 112 2.61 -23.72 6.72
C VAL A 112 4.10 -23.62 6.40
N ALA A 113 4.98 -23.92 7.36
CA ALA A 113 6.42 -23.89 7.18
C ALA A 113 6.99 -25.20 6.58
N GLY A 114 8.26 -25.17 6.16
CA GLY A 114 9.02 -26.31 5.64
C GLY A 114 8.70 -26.72 4.20
N ARG A 115 7.56 -26.29 3.65
CA ARG A 115 7.16 -26.58 2.26
C ARG A 115 7.89 -25.67 1.26
N PRO A 116 8.50 -26.23 0.20
CA PRO A 116 9.01 -25.43 -0.91
C PRO A 116 7.91 -24.63 -1.59
N ARG A 117 8.16 -23.36 -1.90
CA ARG A 117 7.23 -22.49 -2.63
C ARG A 117 7.93 -21.68 -3.71
N SER A 118 7.15 -21.16 -4.64
CA SER A 118 7.59 -20.11 -5.56
C SER A 118 6.78 -18.83 -5.39
N VAL A 119 7.45 -17.69 -5.57
CA VAL A 119 6.82 -16.37 -5.73
C VAL A 119 7.01 -15.92 -7.17
N LEU A 120 5.91 -15.52 -7.83
CA LEU A 120 5.92 -14.92 -9.14
C LEU A 120 5.60 -13.43 -9.01
N LEU A 121 6.63 -12.59 -9.21
CA LEU A 121 6.53 -11.14 -9.13
C LEU A 121 5.96 -10.58 -10.45
N ALA A 122 4.88 -9.80 -10.36
CA ALA A 122 4.39 -9.02 -11.48
C ALA A 122 5.28 -7.78 -11.71
N ALA A 123 5.65 -7.49 -12.95
CA ALA A 123 6.37 -6.26 -13.31
C ALA A 123 5.71 -5.58 -14.53
N PRO A 124 5.41 -4.26 -14.46
CA PRO A 124 5.74 -3.33 -13.37
C PRO A 124 4.85 -3.46 -12.12
N ARG A 125 5.38 -2.98 -10.98
CA ARG A 125 4.72 -2.94 -9.65
C ARG A 125 5.30 -1.79 -8.82
N SER A 126 4.70 -1.50 -7.66
CA SER A 126 5.17 -0.45 -6.73
C SER A 126 5.08 0.96 -7.35
N PHE A 127 5.87 1.92 -6.85
CA PHE A 127 5.82 3.33 -7.23
C PHE A 127 5.71 3.62 -8.72
N CYS A 128 4.84 4.57 -9.08
CA CYS A 128 4.81 5.22 -10.39
C CYS A 128 5.45 6.62 -10.33
N ALA A 129 5.71 7.22 -11.48
CA ALA A 129 6.40 8.52 -11.57
C ALA A 129 5.68 9.64 -10.81
N GLY A 130 4.34 9.62 -10.77
CA GLY A 130 3.54 10.60 -10.03
C GLY A 130 3.73 10.49 -8.51
N VAL A 131 3.77 9.25 -8.01
CA VAL A 131 3.98 8.95 -6.59
C VAL A 131 5.39 9.28 -6.15
N GLU A 132 6.41 8.86 -6.92
CA GLU A 132 7.81 9.20 -6.61
C GLU A 132 8.01 10.70 -6.51
N ARG A 133 7.50 11.44 -7.51
CA ARG A 133 7.53 12.92 -7.51
C ARG A 133 6.87 13.50 -6.27
N ALA A 134 5.70 13.01 -5.88
CA ALA A 134 4.94 13.58 -4.76
C ALA A 134 5.64 13.33 -3.41
N ILE A 135 6.16 12.12 -3.20
CA ILE A 135 6.96 11.78 -2.01
C ILE A 135 8.21 12.66 -1.96
N GLU A 136 8.96 12.73 -3.06
CA GLU A 136 10.22 13.47 -3.14
C GLU A 136 10.02 14.98 -2.86
N ILE A 137 8.89 15.57 -3.29
CA ILE A 137 8.54 16.96 -2.96
C ILE A 137 8.51 17.16 -1.44
N VAL A 138 7.81 16.31 -0.70
CA VAL A 138 7.68 16.43 0.75
C VAL A 138 9.03 16.19 1.43
N GLU A 139 9.76 15.17 1.00
CA GLU A 139 11.08 14.84 1.55
C GLU A 139 12.08 15.99 1.39
N ARG A 140 12.11 16.62 0.20
CA ARG A 140 12.98 17.77 -0.07
C ARG A 140 12.56 19.00 0.72
N LEU A 141 11.26 19.25 0.89
CA LEU A 141 10.78 20.35 1.72
C LEU A 141 11.19 20.18 3.19
N LEU A 142 11.03 18.97 3.73
CA LEU A 142 11.48 18.65 5.09
C LEU A 142 12.98 18.85 5.25
N ALA A 143 13.78 18.42 4.26
CA ALA A 143 15.23 18.61 4.28
C ALA A 143 15.66 20.08 4.15
N GLN A 144 14.95 20.89 3.34
CA GLN A 144 15.32 22.28 3.06
C GLN A 144 14.83 23.27 4.12
N ARG A 145 13.67 23.02 4.73
CA ARG A 145 12.96 23.99 5.58
C ARG A 145 12.79 23.53 7.04
N GLY A 146 13.07 22.26 7.33
CA GLY A 146 12.66 21.64 8.59
C GLY A 146 11.15 21.41 8.65
N GLY A 147 10.69 20.90 9.79
CA GLY A 147 9.26 20.69 10.09
C GLY A 147 8.65 21.85 10.91
N PRO A 148 7.32 21.97 10.95
CA PRO A 148 6.36 21.12 10.25
C PRO A 148 6.15 21.51 8.78
N ILE A 149 6.04 20.50 7.89
CA ILE A 149 5.52 20.68 6.53
C ILE A 149 4.10 20.13 6.51
N TYR A 150 3.12 20.99 6.24
CA TYR A 150 1.72 20.57 6.17
C TYR A 150 1.43 19.93 4.82
N VAL A 151 0.67 18.85 4.81
CA VAL A 151 0.18 18.19 3.60
C VAL A 151 -1.33 18.08 3.70
N ARG A 152 -2.06 18.60 2.70
CA ARG A 152 -3.52 18.45 2.65
C ARG A 152 -3.86 17.05 2.15
N LYS A 153 -4.60 16.29 2.95
CA LYS A 153 -4.85 14.86 2.82
C LYS A 153 -3.54 14.07 2.78
N GLU A 154 -3.62 12.75 2.66
CA GLU A 154 -2.42 11.92 2.49
C GLU A 154 -1.72 12.26 1.16
N ILE A 155 -0.38 12.36 1.18
CA ILE A 155 0.40 12.70 -0.04
C ILE A 155 0.14 11.68 -1.16
N VAL A 156 0.01 10.40 -0.75
CA VAL A 156 -0.40 9.23 -1.53
C VAL A 156 -1.10 8.25 -0.57
N HIS A 157 -2.01 7.40 -1.06
CA HIS A 157 -2.71 6.41 -0.24
C HIS A 157 -1.82 5.20 0.06
N ASN A 158 -0.87 5.37 0.99
CA ASN A 158 -0.09 4.29 1.56
C ASN A 158 0.35 4.60 2.98
N ARG A 159 -0.11 3.79 3.94
CA ARG A 159 0.15 3.98 5.37
C ARG A 159 1.64 4.10 5.69
N HIS A 160 2.48 3.23 5.13
CA HIS A 160 3.93 3.24 5.42
C HIS A 160 4.64 4.49 4.89
N VAL A 161 4.18 5.05 3.77
CA VAL A 161 4.70 6.32 3.26
C VAL A 161 4.29 7.46 4.19
N VAL A 162 3.00 7.53 4.54
CA VAL A 162 2.45 8.58 5.39
C VAL A 162 3.10 8.56 6.78
N ASP A 163 3.18 7.40 7.43
CA ASP A 163 3.81 7.25 8.76
C ASP A 163 5.30 7.59 8.72
N GLY A 164 6.01 7.20 7.64
CA GLY A 164 7.42 7.55 7.44
C GLY A 164 7.66 9.05 7.28
N LEU A 165 6.76 9.76 6.59
CA LEU A 165 6.83 11.21 6.45
C LEU A 165 6.42 11.94 7.75
N ARG A 166 5.41 11.43 8.48
CA ARG A 166 5.04 11.95 9.81
C ARG A 166 6.21 11.88 10.78
N ALA A 167 6.91 10.75 10.84
CA ALA A 167 8.09 10.58 11.67
C ALA A 167 9.23 11.56 11.35
N ARG A 168 9.24 12.13 10.14
CA ARG A 168 10.21 13.13 9.68
C ARG A 168 9.73 14.58 9.83
N GLY A 169 8.53 14.81 10.36
CA GLY A 169 7.98 16.14 10.61
C GLY A 169 6.93 16.63 9.61
N ALA A 170 6.39 15.76 8.75
CA ALA A 170 5.20 16.10 7.97
C ALA A 170 3.93 16.06 8.85
N VAL A 171 3.02 17.01 8.64
CA VAL A 171 1.72 17.08 9.32
C VAL A 171 0.62 16.97 8.28
N PHE A 172 -0.07 15.84 8.25
CA PHE A 172 -1.19 15.60 7.34
C PHE A 172 -2.48 16.17 7.96
N VAL A 173 -3.20 17.00 7.21
CA VAL A 173 -4.45 17.63 7.64
C VAL A 173 -5.57 17.36 6.66
N ASP A 174 -6.81 17.30 7.12
CA ASP A 174 -7.96 17.13 6.23
C ASP A 174 -8.27 18.41 5.46
N GLU A 175 -8.39 19.53 6.16
CA GLU A 175 -8.73 20.83 5.60
C GLU A 175 -7.69 21.90 5.90
N LEU A 176 -7.74 22.98 5.11
CA LEU A 176 -6.72 24.03 5.18
C LEU A 176 -6.87 24.91 6.42
N ASP A 177 -8.03 24.98 7.06
CA ASP A 177 -8.25 25.73 8.29
C ASP A 177 -7.31 25.31 9.44
N ALA A 178 -6.93 24.03 9.50
CA ALA A 178 -5.95 23.47 10.43
C ALA A 178 -4.48 23.87 10.16
N VAL A 179 -4.18 24.49 9.01
CA VAL A 179 -2.83 24.92 8.64
C VAL A 179 -2.57 26.35 9.12
N PRO A 180 -1.54 26.67 9.90
CA PRO A 180 -1.25 28.05 10.30
C PRO A 180 -1.10 29.00 9.09
N ARG A 181 -1.59 30.24 9.21
CA ARG A 181 -1.43 31.27 8.16
C ARG A 181 0.05 31.45 7.81
N GLY A 182 0.37 31.59 6.52
CA GLY A 182 1.75 31.76 6.05
C GLY A 182 2.61 30.49 6.04
N ALA A 183 2.11 29.35 6.57
CA ALA A 183 2.83 28.09 6.58
C ALA A 183 2.96 27.48 5.17
N THR A 184 3.89 26.53 5.03
CA THR A 184 4.03 25.74 3.80
C THR A 184 3.00 24.62 3.80
N VAL A 185 2.22 24.52 2.73
CA VAL A 185 1.27 23.42 2.51
C VAL A 185 1.57 22.72 1.20
N VAL A 186 1.52 21.41 1.19
CA VAL A 186 1.64 20.57 0.00
C VAL A 186 0.26 20.02 -0.37
N PHE A 187 -0.15 20.19 -1.62
CA PHE A 187 -1.32 19.48 -2.15
C PHE A 187 -0.92 18.08 -2.61
N SER A 188 -1.74 17.07 -2.31
CA SER A 188 -1.43 15.66 -2.56
C SER A 188 -1.35 15.33 -4.06
N ALA A 189 -0.85 14.13 -4.37
CA ALA A 189 -0.73 13.66 -5.76
C ALA A 189 -2.09 13.57 -6.48
N HIS A 190 -3.18 13.41 -5.73
CA HIS A 190 -4.55 13.24 -6.22
C HIS A 190 -5.17 14.53 -6.73
N GLY A 191 -4.55 15.69 -6.50
CA GLY A 191 -5.10 16.98 -6.91
C GLY A 191 -6.08 17.58 -5.90
N VAL A 192 -6.42 18.84 -6.14
CA VAL A 192 -7.38 19.61 -5.34
C VAL A 192 -8.22 20.49 -6.25
N SER A 193 -9.44 20.80 -5.80
CA SER A 193 -10.35 21.67 -6.54
C SER A 193 -9.86 23.13 -6.57
N PRO A 194 -10.33 23.95 -7.53
CA PRO A 194 -10.08 25.39 -7.55
C PRO A 194 -10.47 26.12 -6.25
N ALA A 195 -11.53 25.66 -5.57
CA ALA A 195 -11.98 26.24 -4.30
C ALA A 195 -10.91 26.10 -3.19
N VAL A 196 -10.26 24.93 -3.10
CA VAL A 196 -9.16 24.69 -2.16
C VAL A 196 -7.95 25.57 -2.48
N ARG A 197 -7.65 25.78 -3.78
CA ARG A 197 -6.58 26.69 -4.20
C ARG A 197 -6.87 28.12 -3.78
N ALA A 198 -8.08 28.61 -4.04
CA ALA A 198 -8.51 29.95 -3.63
C ALA A 198 -8.50 30.14 -2.11
N GLU A 199 -8.83 29.10 -1.34
CA GLU A 199 -8.69 29.12 0.11
C GLU A 199 -7.24 29.26 0.56
N ALA A 200 -6.31 28.49 -0.02
CA ALA A 200 -4.90 28.59 0.30
C ALA A 200 -4.35 30.01 0.04
N ASP A 201 -4.76 30.63 -1.07
CA ASP A 201 -4.41 32.01 -1.42
C ASP A 201 -4.97 33.02 -0.41
N ARG A 202 -6.27 32.91 -0.05
CA ARG A 202 -6.89 33.76 1.00
C ARG A 202 -6.18 33.65 2.33
N ARG A 203 -5.69 32.45 2.67
CA ARG A 203 -4.93 32.16 3.90
C ARG A 203 -3.44 32.48 3.79
N ARG A 204 -2.99 32.97 2.62
CA ARG A 204 -1.60 33.32 2.30
C ARG A 204 -0.62 32.16 2.56
N LEU A 205 -1.05 30.94 2.26
CA LEU A 205 -0.22 29.75 2.42
C LEU A 205 0.87 29.68 1.34
N LYS A 206 2.04 29.14 1.69
CA LYS A 206 3.11 28.86 0.73
C LYS A 206 2.86 27.49 0.10
N VAL A 207 2.04 27.46 -0.95
CA VAL A 207 1.62 26.23 -1.62
C VAL A 207 2.76 25.61 -2.44
N VAL A 208 2.95 24.30 -2.29
CA VAL A 208 3.73 23.48 -3.23
C VAL A 208 2.82 22.38 -3.76
N ASP A 209 2.58 22.38 -5.07
CA ASP A 209 1.62 21.47 -5.68
C ASP A 209 2.28 20.15 -6.12
N ALA A 210 1.95 19.06 -5.41
CA ALA A 210 2.43 17.72 -5.75
C ALA A 210 1.44 16.94 -6.64
N THR A 211 0.36 17.55 -7.11
CA THR A 211 -0.59 16.93 -8.04
C THR A 211 0.15 16.24 -9.18
N CYS A 212 -0.23 15.00 -9.48
CA CYS A 212 0.33 14.25 -10.58
C CYS A 212 0.05 14.99 -11.91
N PRO A 213 1.03 15.13 -12.82
CA PRO A 213 0.80 15.75 -14.11
C PRO A 213 -0.33 15.08 -14.93
N LEU A 214 -0.55 13.78 -14.77
CA LEU A 214 -1.64 13.06 -15.44
C LEU A 214 -3.02 13.38 -14.84
N VAL A 215 -3.10 13.69 -13.55
CA VAL A 215 -4.33 14.23 -12.93
C VAL A 215 -4.55 15.68 -13.38
N THR A 216 -3.48 16.47 -13.48
CA THR A 216 -3.56 17.87 -13.97
C THR A 216 -4.07 17.92 -15.42
N LYS A 217 -3.73 16.93 -16.26
CA LYS A 217 -4.30 16.75 -17.60
C LYS A 217 -5.82 16.61 -17.54
N VAL A 218 -6.34 15.69 -16.72
CA VAL A 218 -7.80 15.48 -16.54
C VAL A 218 -8.49 16.76 -16.06
N HIS A 219 -7.91 17.46 -15.08
CA HIS A 219 -8.42 18.76 -14.62
C HIS A 219 -8.49 19.80 -15.75
N ALA A 220 -7.47 19.87 -16.60
CA ALA A 220 -7.45 20.78 -17.74
C ALA A 220 -8.48 20.42 -18.81
N GLU A 221 -8.69 19.13 -19.05
CA GLU A 221 -9.71 18.66 -19.99
C GLU A 221 -11.13 18.91 -19.46
N ALA A 222 -11.38 18.72 -18.17
CA ALA A 222 -12.66 19.07 -17.53
C ALA A 222 -13.01 20.55 -17.76
N ARG A 223 -12.07 21.47 -17.47
CA ARG A 223 -12.26 22.90 -17.74
C ARG A 223 -12.48 23.19 -19.22
N ARG A 224 -11.71 22.56 -20.10
CA ARG A 224 -11.77 22.78 -21.55
C ARG A 224 -13.11 22.35 -22.13
N PHE A 225 -13.55 21.13 -21.84
CA PHE A 225 -14.82 20.59 -22.34
C PHE A 225 -16.02 21.37 -21.78
N ALA A 226 -16.02 21.69 -20.48
CA ALA A 226 -17.05 22.52 -19.89
C ALA A 226 -17.10 23.94 -20.50
N GLY A 227 -15.94 24.56 -20.72
CA GLY A 227 -15.82 25.88 -21.36
C GLY A 227 -16.24 25.89 -22.83
N GLN A 228 -16.13 24.75 -23.53
CA GLN A 228 -16.70 24.58 -24.85
C GLN A 228 -18.23 24.51 -24.81
N GLY A 229 -18.83 24.20 -23.66
CA GLY A 229 -20.27 24.10 -23.43
C GLY A 229 -20.78 22.66 -23.35
N ASP A 230 -19.88 21.68 -23.27
CA ASP A 230 -20.25 20.27 -23.17
C ASP A 230 -20.65 19.90 -21.73
N THR A 231 -21.49 18.88 -21.60
CA THR A 231 -21.67 18.18 -20.32
C THR A 231 -20.55 17.13 -20.20
N VAL A 232 -19.81 17.16 -19.09
CA VAL A 232 -18.71 16.23 -18.82
C VAL A 232 -19.24 15.11 -17.92
N LEU A 233 -19.21 13.87 -18.40
CA LEU A 233 -19.48 12.69 -17.60
C LEU A 233 -18.16 12.19 -17.02
N LEU A 234 -17.92 12.45 -15.73
CA LEU A 234 -16.73 11.95 -15.05
C LEU A 234 -17.01 10.53 -14.55
N ILE A 235 -16.26 9.56 -15.09
CA ILE A 235 -16.31 8.18 -14.61
C ILE A 235 -15.34 8.04 -13.44
N GLY A 236 -15.82 7.65 -12.26
CA GLY A 236 -14.98 7.61 -11.06
C GLY A 236 -15.75 7.15 -9.82
N HIS A 237 -15.09 7.11 -8.67
CA HIS A 237 -15.72 6.77 -7.39
C HIS A 237 -16.02 8.01 -6.55
N ALA A 238 -17.26 8.14 -6.07
CA ALA A 238 -17.64 9.23 -5.18
C ALA A 238 -16.79 9.25 -3.91
N GLY A 239 -16.44 10.44 -3.42
CA GLY A 239 -15.64 10.61 -2.20
C GLY A 239 -14.14 10.37 -2.37
N HIS A 240 -13.67 9.95 -3.55
CA HIS A 240 -12.22 9.88 -3.82
C HIS A 240 -11.65 11.27 -4.13
N GLU A 241 -10.51 11.63 -3.54
CA GLU A 241 -9.93 12.98 -3.60
C GLU A 241 -9.70 13.47 -5.03
N GLU A 242 -9.26 12.58 -5.91
CA GLU A 242 -9.07 12.87 -7.35
C GLU A 242 -10.38 13.23 -8.07
N VAL A 243 -11.47 12.55 -7.70
CA VAL A 243 -12.80 12.78 -8.25
C VAL A 243 -13.34 14.12 -7.74
N GLU A 244 -13.22 14.39 -6.44
CA GLU A 244 -13.60 15.68 -5.85
C GLU A 244 -12.80 16.85 -6.45
N GLY A 245 -11.50 16.65 -6.68
CA GLY A 245 -10.63 17.61 -7.36
C GLY A 245 -11.12 17.92 -8.77
N THR A 246 -11.43 16.89 -9.55
CA THR A 246 -11.87 17.01 -10.95
C THR A 246 -13.29 17.58 -11.06
N LEU A 247 -14.24 17.12 -10.23
CA LEU A 247 -15.60 17.67 -10.16
C LEU A 247 -15.57 19.18 -9.86
N GLY A 248 -14.67 19.59 -8.97
CA GLY A 248 -14.51 20.98 -8.58
C GLY A 248 -14.02 21.91 -9.71
N GLU A 249 -13.43 21.38 -10.78
CA GLU A 249 -12.96 22.18 -11.92
C GLU A 249 -14.11 22.75 -12.75
N ALA A 250 -15.24 22.05 -12.83
CA ALA A 250 -16.42 22.48 -13.58
C ALA A 250 -17.73 21.92 -12.99
N PRO A 251 -18.09 22.28 -11.73
CA PRO A 251 -19.17 21.62 -11.00
C PRO A 251 -20.55 21.81 -11.65
N GLY A 252 -20.80 22.93 -12.34
CA GLY A 252 -22.07 23.18 -13.04
C GLY A 252 -22.23 22.43 -14.37
N ARG A 253 -21.21 21.71 -14.83
CA ARG A 253 -21.18 21.02 -16.13
C ARG A 253 -20.69 19.58 -16.03
N THR A 254 -20.31 19.12 -14.85
CA THR A 254 -19.75 17.78 -14.64
C THR A 254 -20.71 16.92 -13.84
N ILE A 255 -20.97 15.70 -14.31
CA ILE A 255 -21.83 14.72 -13.67
C ILE A 255 -20.99 13.46 -13.41
N LEU A 256 -20.99 12.98 -12.17
CA LEU A 256 -20.32 11.73 -11.81
C LEU A 256 -21.13 10.52 -12.29
N VAL A 257 -20.44 9.51 -12.82
CA VAL A 257 -20.98 8.19 -13.19
C VAL A 257 -20.06 7.12 -12.63
N GLN A 258 -20.58 6.21 -11.82
CA GLN A 258 -19.79 5.20 -11.11
C GLN A 258 -19.96 3.79 -11.67
N SER A 259 -21.03 3.53 -12.42
CA SER A 259 -21.36 2.18 -12.90
C SER A 259 -22.13 2.18 -14.22
N VAL A 260 -22.30 0.99 -14.80
CA VAL A 260 -23.11 0.77 -16.01
C VAL A 260 -24.59 1.13 -15.74
N GLU A 261 -25.11 0.84 -14.55
CA GLU A 261 -26.48 1.19 -14.15
C GLU A 261 -26.69 2.71 -14.06
N GLU A 262 -25.71 3.43 -13.53
CA GLU A 262 -25.74 4.89 -13.53
C GLU A 262 -25.60 5.43 -14.95
N ALA A 263 -24.70 4.85 -15.76
CA ALA A 263 -24.55 5.18 -17.17
C ALA A 263 -25.86 4.98 -17.95
N ARG A 264 -26.69 3.99 -17.60
CA ARG A 264 -28.02 3.78 -18.20
C ARG A 264 -29.05 4.85 -17.85
N ARG A 265 -28.88 5.53 -16.71
CA ARG A 265 -29.90 6.43 -16.14
C ARG A 265 -29.51 7.90 -16.16
N VAL A 266 -28.22 8.21 -16.35
CA VAL A 266 -27.71 9.58 -16.34
C VAL A 266 -28.47 10.46 -17.34
N ARG A 267 -28.85 11.66 -16.91
CA ARG A 267 -29.55 12.64 -17.75
C ARG A 267 -28.62 13.81 -18.00
N VAL A 268 -28.53 14.22 -19.25
CA VAL A 268 -27.73 15.36 -19.69
C VAL A 268 -28.66 16.37 -20.38
N PRO A 269 -28.41 17.69 -20.27
CA PRO A 269 -29.23 18.69 -20.93
C PRO A 269 -29.26 18.58 -22.47
N ASP A 270 -28.12 18.25 -23.07
CA ASP A 270 -27.96 18.12 -24.52
C ASP A 270 -27.19 16.81 -24.85
N PRO A 271 -27.90 15.76 -25.31
CA PRO A 271 -27.29 14.48 -25.71
C PRO A 271 -26.29 14.58 -26.87
N GLY A 272 -26.34 15.64 -27.69
CA GLY A 272 -25.39 15.90 -28.78
C GLY A 272 -24.09 16.53 -28.31
N ARG A 273 -24.03 16.99 -27.05
CA ARG A 273 -22.91 17.75 -26.49
C ARG A 273 -22.40 17.17 -25.18
N VAL A 274 -21.98 15.91 -25.25
CA VAL A 274 -21.47 15.15 -24.12
C VAL A 274 -20.03 14.73 -24.34
N THR A 275 -19.22 14.89 -23.31
CA THR A 275 -17.86 14.35 -23.23
C THR A 275 -17.75 13.44 -22.01
N TYR A 276 -16.80 12.52 -21.99
CA TYR A 276 -16.44 11.81 -20.77
C TYR A 276 -14.97 12.01 -20.41
N LEU A 277 -14.69 11.89 -19.13
CA LEU A 277 -13.36 11.80 -18.52
C LEU A 277 -13.36 10.65 -17.53
N THR A 278 -12.20 10.14 -17.15
CA THR A 278 -12.12 9.09 -16.13
C THR A 278 -11.15 9.44 -15.01
N GLN A 279 -11.41 8.90 -13.82
CA GLN A 279 -10.41 8.79 -12.77
C GLN A 279 -9.23 7.93 -13.29
N THR A 280 -8.01 8.30 -12.92
CA THR A 280 -6.76 7.73 -13.47
C THR A 280 -6.46 6.30 -12.98
N THR A 281 -7.15 5.84 -11.93
CA THR A 281 -6.85 4.62 -11.17
C THR A 281 -7.93 3.54 -11.27
N LEU A 282 -8.86 3.65 -12.22
CA LEU A 282 -9.95 2.70 -12.39
C LEU A 282 -9.50 1.35 -12.99
N SER A 283 -10.38 0.36 -12.85
CA SER A 283 -10.29 -0.89 -13.62
C SER A 283 -10.47 -0.59 -15.10
N VAL A 284 -9.55 -1.06 -15.95
CA VAL A 284 -9.62 -0.82 -17.41
C VAL A 284 -10.87 -1.47 -17.99
N ASP A 285 -11.17 -2.70 -17.58
CA ASP A 285 -12.27 -3.49 -18.13
C ASP A 285 -13.63 -2.90 -17.71
N GLU A 286 -13.80 -2.60 -16.42
CA GLU A 286 -15.06 -2.07 -15.89
C GLU A 286 -15.34 -0.68 -16.48
N THR A 287 -14.30 0.14 -16.67
CA THR A 287 -14.45 1.46 -17.29
C THR A 287 -14.85 1.33 -18.76
N ALA A 288 -14.30 0.35 -19.49
CA ALA A 288 -14.67 0.11 -20.88
C ALA A 288 -16.16 -0.28 -21.02
N GLU A 289 -16.71 -1.03 -20.07
CA GLU A 289 -18.14 -1.35 -20.02
C GLU A 289 -19.00 -0.09 -19.82
N VAL A 290 -18.62 0.77 -18.87
CA VAL A 290 -19.31 2.06 -18.62
C VAL A 290 -19.26 2.95 -19.87
N VAL A 291 -18.10 3.10 -20.49
CA VAL A 291 -17.94 3.92 -21.71
C VAL A 291 -18.77 3.35 -22.87
N THR A 292 -18.85 2.03 -23.01
CA THR A 292 -19.67 1.37 -24.03
C THR A 292 -21.15 1.69 -23.84
N GLU A 293 -21.66 1.59 -22.61
CA GLU A 293 -23.03 1.97 -22.29
C GLU A 293 -23.29 3.46 -22.55
N LEU A 294 -22.36 4.34 -22.15
CA LEU A 294 -22.49 5.78 -22.42
C LEU A 294 -22.51 6.08 -23.92
N ARG A 295 -21.71 5.39 -24.74
CA ARG A 295 -21.75 5.53 -26.21
C ARG A 295 -23.07 5.07 -26.82
N ASN A 296 -23.65 3.99 -26.30
CA ASN A 296 -24.96 3.52 -26.74
C ASN A 296 -26.05 4.57 -26.48
N ARG A 297 -25.97 5.28 -25.36
CA ARG A 297 -26.95 6.32 -25.00
C ARG A 297 -26.68 7.67 -25.64
N PHE A 298 -25.42 8.00 -25.86
CA PHE A 298 -24.97 9.27 -26.43
C PHE A 298 -24.08 8.97 -27.65
N PRO A 299 -24.65 8.74 -28.84
CA PRO A 299 -23.85 8.39 -30.03
C PRO A 299 -22.81 9.45 -30.44
N ALA A 300 -22.99 10.70 -30.03
CA ALA A 300 -22.05 11.80 -30.23
C ALA A 300 -21.03 11.97 -29.09
N LEU A 301 -20.97 11.02 -28.15
CA LEU A 301 -20.06 11.07 -26.99
C LEU A 301 -18.60 11.17 -27.45
N ARG A 302 -17.91 12.19 -26.95
CA ARG A 302 -16.48 12.38 -27.19
C ARG A 302 -15.67 12.01 -25.94
N GLY A 303 -14.54 11.34 -26.15
CA GLY A 303 -13.59 11.05 -25.08
C GLY A 303 -12.44 12.05 -25.01
N PRO A 304 -11.52 11.86 -24.06
CA PRO A 304 -10.26 12.59 -24.03
C PRO A 304 -9.41 12.23 -25.27
N ALA A 305 -8.42 13.06 -25.59
CA ALA A 305 -7.56 12.83 -26.77
C ALA A 305 -6.60 11.62 -26.59
N SER A 306 -6.36 11.25 -25.34
CA SER A 306 -5.62 10.06 -24.90
C SER A 306 -6.29 9.56 -23.62
N ASP A 307 -6.13 8.28 -23.30
CA ASP A 307 -6.78 7.69 -22.11
C ASP A 307 -6.43 8.46 -20.82
N ASP A 308 -7.42 8.53 -19.92
CA ASP A 308 -7.26 9.13 -18.59
C ASP A 308 -6.82 8.12 -17.55
N ILE A 309 -7.21 6.84 -17.69
CA ILE A 309 -6.57 5.76 -16.93
C ILE A 309 -5.08 5.78 -17.27
N CYS A 310 -4.27 6.03 -16.25
CA CYS A 310 -2.86 6.32 -16.49
C CYS A 310 -2.09 5.05 -16.85
N TYR A 311 -0.95 5.23 -17.53
CA TYR A 311 -0.05 4.14 -17.92
C TYR A 311 0.26 3.20 -16.74
N ALA A 312 0.49 3.76 -15.55
CA ALA A 312 0.88 3.00 -14.38
C ALA A 312 -0.21 2.04 -13.91
N THR A 313 -1.47 2.46 -14.00
CA THR A 313 -2.63 1.63 -13.64
C THR A 313 -2.84 0.54 -14.67
N THR A 314 -2.82 0.88 -15.96
CA THR A 314 -2.95 -0.10 -17.06
C THR A 314 -1.85 -1.16 -16.98
N ASN A 315 -0.59 -0.74 -16.91
CA ASN A 315 0.55 -1.66 -16.89
C ASN A 315 0.55 -2.59 -15.68
N ARG A 316 0.13 -2.12 -14.50
CA ARG A 316 0.04 -2.96 -13.29
C ARG A 316 -1.08 -3.98 -13.39
N GLN A 317 -2.22 -3.61 -13.99
CA GLN A 317 -3.31 -4.55 -14.28
C GLN A 317 -2.84 -5.63 -15.26
N ASP A 318 -2.13 -5.25 -16.33
CA ASP A 318 -1.58 -6.19 -17.31
C ASP A 318 -0.51 -7.10 -16.71
N ALA A 319 0.39 -6.54 -15.90
CA ALA A 319 1.40 -7.31 -15.17
C ALA A 319 0.74 -8.33 -14.23
N LEU A 320 -0.33 -7.94 -13.53
CA LEU A 320 -1.06 -8.87 -12.67
C LEU A 320 -1.77 -9.96 -13.47
N ARG A 321 -2.45 -9.64 -14.57
CA ARG A 321 -3.07 -10.64 -15.47
C ARG A 321 -2.06 -11.68 -15.93
N SER A 322 -0.83 -11.24 -16.19
CA SER A 322 0.24 -12.12 -16.61
C SER A 322 0.63 -13.14 -15.55
N VAL A 323 0.39 -12.91 -14.26
CA VAL A 323 0.82 -13.84 -13.18
C VAL A 323 -0.35 -14.54 -12.49
N ALA A 324 -1.53 -13.92 -12.42
CA ALA A 324 -2.61 -14.35 -11.53
C ALA A 324 -3.07 -15.80 -11.78
N ARG A 325 -3.26 -16.19 -13.05
CA ARG A 325 -3.72 -17.54 -13.42
C ARG A 325 -2.69 -18.65 -13.19
N ASP A 326 -1.42 -18.29 -13.02
CA ASP A 326 -0.33 -19.24 -12.82
C ASP A 326 0.00 -19.41 -11.32
N THR A 327 -0.86 -18.90 -10.44
CA THR A 327 -0.64 -18.83 -8.99
C THR A 327 -1.86 -19.31 -8.21
N ASP A 328 -1.64 -19.87 -7.03
CA ASP A 328 -2.70 -20.42 -6.18
C ASP A 328 -3.35 -19.32 -5.31
N VAL A 329 -2.58 -18.27 -5.00
CA VAL A 329 -3.02 -17.09 -4.25
C VAL A 329 -2.23 -15.87 -4.72
N VAL A 330 -2.90 -14.71 -4.78
CA VAL A 330 -2.28 -13.41 -5.07
C VAL A 330 -2.21 -12.56 -3.81
N LEU A 331 -1.03 -12.02 -3.51
CA LEU A 331 -0.84 -10.99 -2.51
C LEU A 331 -0.61 -9.65 -3.23
N VAL A 332 -1.42 -8.64 -2.88
CA VAL A 332 -1.30 -7.28 -3.41
C VAL A 332 -0.84 -6.38 -2.28
N VAL A 333 0.37 -5.83 -2.38
CA VAL A 333 0.87 -4.86 -1.40
C VAL A 333 0.25 -3.49 -1.67
N GLY A 334 -0.53 -2.97 -0.73
CA GLY A 334 -1.20 -1.67 -0.82
C GLY A 334 -2.19 -1.44 0.33
N SER A 335 -2.48 -0.17 0.61
CA SER A 335 -3.42 0.22 1.68
C SER A 335 -4.87 0.19 1.19
N ARG A 336 -5.82 -0.03 2.12
CA ARG A 336 -7.26 -0.13 1.81
C ARG A 336 -7.87 1.11 1.16
N ASN A 337 -7.31 2.30 1.39
CA ASN A 337 -7.77 3.55 0.76
C ASN A 337 -7.14 3.78 -0.64
N SER A 338 -6.31 2.87 -1.14
CA SER A 338 -5.72 2.99 -2.48
C SER A 338 -6.61 2.36 -3.55
N SER A 339 -7.34 3.19 -4.31
CA SER A 339 -8.15 2.76 -5.47
C SER A 339 -7.41 1.79 -6.40
N ASN A 340 -6.22 2.17 -6.89
CA ASN A 340 -5.40 1.32 -7.75
C ASN A 340 -5.04 -0.05 -7.13
N SER A 341 -4.80 -0.12 -5.82
CA SER A 341 -4.41 -1.37 -5.15
C SER A 341 -5.61 -2.30 -4.99
N LEU A 342 -6.79 -1.74 -4.69
CA LEU A 342 -8.05 -2.49 -4.68
C LEU A 342 -8.38 -3.06 -6.05
N ARG A 343 -8.25 -2.26 -7.13
CA ARG A 343 -8.50 -2.72 -8.50
C ARG A 343 -7.61 -3.92 -8.88
N LEU A 344 -6.38 -4.00 -8.37
CA LEU A 344 -5.50 -5.15 -8.56
C LEU A 344 -6.03 -6.39 -7.83
N ALA A 345 -6.40 -6.29 -6.55
CA ALA A 345 -6.94 -7.42 -5.80
C ALA A 345 -8.20 -7.98 -6.46
N GLU A 346 -9.14 -7.11 -6.81
CA GLU A 346 -10.38 -7.50 -7.50
C GLU A 346 -10.13 -8.08 -8.90
N LEU A 347 -9.12 -7.58 -9.62
CA LEU A 347 -8.74 -8.15 -10.91
C LEU A 347 -8.28 -9.59 -10.77
N ALA A 348 -7.46 -9.91 -9.77
CA ALA A 348 -7.06 -11.28 -9.50
C ALA A 348 -8.27 -12.18 -9.16
N GLU A 349 -9.18 -11.71 -8.32
CA GLU A 349 -10.42 -12.44 -7.99
C GLU A 349 -11.29 -12.68 -9.23
N ARG A 350 -11.49 -11.66 -10.07
CA ARG A 350 -12.22 -11.80 -11.36
C ARG A 350 -11.53 -12.79 -12.32
N THR A 351 -10.21 -12.95 -12.24
CA THR A 351 -9.48 -13.96 -13.02
C THR A 351 -9.55 -15.37 -12.44
N GLY A 352 -10.20 -15.55 -11.28
CA GLY A 352 -10.43 -16.84 -10.62
C GLY A 352 -9.40 -17.21 -9.56
N THR A 353 -8.48 -16.31 -9.20
CA THR A 353 -7.44 -16.57 -8.20
C THR A 353 -7.75 -15.81 -6.90
N PRO A 354 -7.78 -16.49 -5.74
CA PRO A 354 -7.94 -15.82 -4.45
C PRO A 354 -6.90 -14.71 -4.27
N ALA A 355 -7.33 -13.52 -3.86
CA ALA A 355 -6.44 -12.37 -3.71
C ALA A 355 -6.60 -11.70 -2.35
N HIS A 356 -5.48 -11.19 -1.82
CA HIS A 356 -5.46 -10.50 -0.53
C HIS A 356 -4.69 -9.19 -0.63
N LEU A 357 -5.38 -8.09 -0.33
CA LEU A 357 -4.76 -6.78 -0.15
C LEU A 357 -4.10 -6.73 1.24
N ILE A 358 -2.80 -6.42 1.27
CA ILE A 358 -1.98 -6.36 2.49
C ILE A 358 -1.23 -5.03 2.55
N ASP A 359 -1.20 -4.37 3.71
CA ASP A 359 -0.33 -3.21 3.93
C ASP A 359 1.14 -3.67 4.01
N ASP A 360 1.40 -4.78 4.71
CA ASP A 360 2.70 -5.43 4.79
C ASP A 360 2.64 -6.92 5.15
N ALA A 361 3.81 -7.55 5.34
CA ALA A 361 3.94 -8.97 5.62
C ALA A 361 3.23 -9.46 6.91
N ARG A 362 2.87 -8.57 7.84
CA ARG A 362 2.12 -8.91 9.06
C ARG A 362 0.66 -9.23 8.76
N ASP A 363 0.11 -8.72 7.65
CA ASP A 363 -1.27 -9.00 7.28
C ASP A 363 -1.44 -10.39 6.68
N ILE A 364 -0.34 -11.01 6.22
CA ILE A 364 -0.35 -12.37 5.68
C ILE A 364 -0.83 -13.34 6.76
N ARG A 365 -1.88 -14.09 6.43
CA ARG A 365 -2.43 -15.10 7.31
C ARG A 365 -1.94 -16.50 6.92
N PRO A 366 -1.54 -17.35 7.87
CA PRO A 366 -1.08 -18.70 7.56
C PRO A 366 -2.08 -19.50 6.73
N GLU A 367 -3.39 -19.37 6.98
CA GLU A 367 -4.43 -20.08 6.23
C GLU A 367 -4.43 -19.79 4.72
N TRP A 368 -3.99 -18.59 4.30
CA TRP A 368 -3.88 -18.22 2.88
C TRP A 368 -2.74 -18.95 2.18
N LEU A 369 -1.76 -19.44 2.94
CA LEU A 369 -0.58 -20.15 2.44
C LEU A 369 -0.74 -21.68 2.55
N SER A 370 -1.84 -22.15 3.12
CA SER A 370 -2.13 -23.56 3.29
C SER A 370 -2.45 -24.20 1.94
N GLY A 371 -1.58 -25.10 1.48
CA GLY A 371 -1.74 -25.75 0.18
C GLY A 371 -1.32 -24.92 -1.03
N ALA A 372 -0.97 -23.64 -0.85
CA ALA A 372 -0.45 -22.79 -1.92
C ALA A 372 1.04 -23.05 -2.13
N ASP A 373 1.39 -23.52 -3.32
CA ASP A 373 2.76 -23.79 -3.74
C ASP A 373 3.32 -22.61 -4.59
N ARG A 374 2.45 -21.88 -5.30
CA ARG A 374 2.78 -20.72 -6.13
C ARG A 374 2.04 -19.47 -5.66
N ILE A 375 2.78 -18.43 -5.29
CA ILE A 375 2.24 -17.16 -4.78
C ILE A 375 2.48 -16.06 -5.82
N GLY A 376 1.40 -15.44 -6.31
CA GLY A 376 1.49 -14.22 -7.10
C GLY A 376 1.73 -13.02 -6.19
N LEU A 377 2.68 -12.15 -6.53
CA LEU A 377 2.97 -10.97 -5.72
C LEU A 377 3.10 -9.74 -6.61
N THR A 378 2.29 -8.73 -6.29
CA THR A 378 2.34 -7.40 -6.92
C THR A 378 2.20 -6.31 -5.86
N ALA A 379 2.25 -5.06 -6.30
CA ALA A 379 2.12 -3.90 -5.43
C ALA A 379 1.46 -2.74 -6.17
N GLY A 380 0.57 -2.04 -5.48
CA GLY A 380 -0.07 -0.84 -6.02
C GLY A 380 0.90 0.31 -6.24
N ALA A 381 0.46 1.31 -7.01
CA ALA A 381 1.28 2.45 -7.40
C ALA A 381 1.80 3.31 -6.23
N SER A 382 1.17 3.22 -5.05
CA SER A 382 1.56 3.93 -3.83
C SER A 382 2.42 3.10 -2.87
N ALA A 383 2.63 1.80 -3.16
CA ALA A 383 3.35 0.90 -2.28
C ALA A 383 4.87 0.97 -2.53
N PRO A 384 5.69 1.21 -1.49
CA PRO A 384 7.13 1.23 -1.63
C PRO A 384 7.72 -0.15 -2.01
N PRO A 385 8.76 -0.20 -2.89
CA PRO A 385 9.40 -1.47 -3.27
C PRO A 385 9.89 -2.31 -2.09
N ARG A 386 10.43 -1.67 -1.03
CA ARG A 386 10.90 -2.35 0.19
C ARG A 386 9.82 -3.20 0.89
N LEU A 387 8.53 -2.89 0.72
CA LEU A 387 7.45 -3.68 1.31
C LEU A 387 7.29 -5.01 0.56
N VAL A 388 7.45 -5.00 -0.77
CA VAL A 388 7.49 -6.23 -1.58
C VAL A 388 8.69 -7.08 -1.17
N ASP A 389 9.87 -6.47 -1.02
CA ASP A 389 11.07 -7.17 -0.55
C ASP A 389 10.86 -7.79 0.84
N SER A 390 10.16 -7.07 1.72
CA SER A 390 9.83 -7.56 3.07
C SER A 390 8.86 -8.74 3.02
N VAL A 391 7.87 -8.74 2.12
CA VAL A 391 6.96 -9.87 1.91
C VAL A 391 7.72 -11.09 1.38
N VAL A 392 8.57 -10.92 0.36
CA VAL A 392 9.41 -11.99 -0.17
C VAL A 392 10.33 -12.57 0.90
N ALA A 393 10.99 -11.72 1.68
CA ALA A 393 11.83 -12.15 2.79
C ALA A 393 11.02 -12.97 3.81
N ALA A 394 9.83 -12.49 4.19
CA ALA A 394 9.01 -13.14 5.19
C ALA A 394 8.49 -14.51 4.76
N LEU A 395 8.08 -14.65 3.49
CA LEU A 395 7.76 -15.94 2.88
C LEU A 395 8.98 -16.86 2.84
N GLY A 396 10.16 -16.33 2.53
CA GLY A 396 11.43 -17.08 2.56
C GLY A 396 11.86 -17.52 3.97
N GLY A 397 11.27 -16.93 5.01
CA GLY A 397 11.44 -17.38 6.39
C GLY A 397 10.64 -18.62 6.76
N LEU A 398 9.69 -19.03 5.92
CA LEU A 398 8.89 -20.23 6.16
C LEU A 398 9.50 -21.49 5.54
N GLY A 399 10.51 -21.39 4.68
CA GLY A 399 11.09 -22.55 4.01
C GLY A 399 11.84 -22.21 2.73
N PRO A 400 12.17 -23.22 1.90
CA PRO A 400 12.74 -22.99 0.57
C PRO A 400 11.81 -22.14 -0.30
N LEU A 401 12.34 -21.06 -0.88
CA LEU A 401 11.58 -20.13 -1.72
C LEU A 401 12.35 -19.83 -3.01
N THR A 402 11.70 -20.05 -4.15
CA THR A 402 12.17 -19.59 -5.46
C THR A 402 11.42 -18.32 -5.85
N VAL A 403 12.12 -17.32 -6.38
CA VAL A 403 11.49 -16.06 -6.81
C VAL A 403 11.74 -15.90 -8.30
N GLY A 404 10.66 -15.77 -9.07
CA GLY A 404 10.68 -15.40 -10.49
C GLY A 404 9.97 -14.08 -10.71
N GLU A 405 10.29 -13.40 -11.80
CA GLU A 405 9.65 -12.15 -12.20
C GLU A 405 9.08 -12.29 -13.62
N ARG A 406 7.89 -11.75 -13.85
CA ARG A 406 7.26 -11.65 -15.16
C ARG A 406 7.07 -10.18 -15.51
N GLU A 407 7.95 -9.69 -16.37
CA GLU A 407 7.95 -8.32 -16.86
C GLU A 407 7.14 -8.24 -18.16
N THR A 408 6.04 -7.48 -18.15
CA THR A 408 5.20 -7.25 -19.33
C THR A 408 5.62 -6.00 -20.10
N THR A 409 6.20 -5.01 -19.41
CA THR A 409 6.63 -3.74 -19.99
C THR A 409 7.62 -3.00 -19.09
N ARG A 410 8.36 -2.04 -19.65
CA ARG A 410 9.29 -1.14 -18.94
C ARG A 410 8.75 0.28 -18.86
N GLU A 411 8.64 0.80 -17.64
CA GLU A 411 8.24 2.18 -17.39
C GLU A 411 9.47 3.09 -17.35
N THR A 412 9.54 4.11 -18.22
CA THR A 412 10.68 5.06 -18.32
C THR A 412 10.29 6.51 -18.05
N ILE A 413 9.03 6.73 -17.64
CA ILE A 413 8.46 8.06 -17.43
C ILE A 413 9.01 8.65 -16.13
N HIS A 414 9.43 9.91 -16.20
CA HIS A 414 9.81 10.70 -15.03
C HIS A 414 9.17 12.09 -15.10
N PHE A 415 8.68 12.59 -13.97
CA PHE A 415 8.08 13.92 -13.89
C PHE A 415 9.00 14.89 -13.17
N THR A 416 9.15 16.09 -13.74
CA THR A 416 9.99 17.12 -13.14
C THR A 416 9.39 17.65 -11.83
N LEU A 417 10.25 17.90 -10.86
CA LEU A 417 9.85 18.51 -9.58
C LEU A 417 9.44 19.98 -9.77
N PRO A 418 8.58 20.54 -8.91
CA PRO A 418 8.29 21.97 -8.86
C PRO A 418 9.56 22.80 -8.57
N ALA A 419 9.62 24.01 -9.13
CA ALA A 419 10.75 24.93 -8.92
C ALA A 419 11.09 25.16 -7.44
N ALA A 420 10.07 25.16 -6.58
CA ALA A 420 10.20 25.36 -5.12
C ALA A 420 11.10 24.34 -4.40
N VAL A 421 11.38 23.18 -5.01
CA VAL A 421 12.20 22.09 -4.42
C VAL A 421 13.33 21.61 -5.34
N ARG A 422 13.54 22.26 -6.50
CA ARG A 422 14.70 21.97 -7.35
C ARG A 422 15.97 22.44 -6.64
N ARG A 423 17.05 21.66 -6.71
CA ARG A 423 18.38 22.14 -6.28
C ARG A 423 18.71 23.38 -7.11
N LYS A 424 19.15 24.46 -6.45
CA LYS A 424 19.79 25.57 -7.16
C LYS A 424 21.11 25.00 -7.69
N SER A 425 21.22 24.97 -9.02
CA SER A 425 22.44 24.58 -9.73
C SER A 425 23.60 25.48 -9.34
#